data_AF-A0A4R7FM31-F1
#
_entry.id   AF-A0A4R7FM31-F1
#
_cell.length_a   1.000
_cell.length_b   1.000
_cell.length_c   1.000
_cell.angle_alpha   90.00
_cell.angle_beta   90.00
_cell.angle_gamma   90.00
#
_symmetry.space_group_name_H-M   'P 1'
#
loop_
_entity.id
_entity.type
_entity.pdbx_description
1 polymer ?
#
loop_
_entity_poly.entity_id
_entity_poly.type
_entity_poly.pdbx_seq_one_letter_code
_entity_poly.pdbx_strand_id
1 'polypeptide(L)'
;MLAVRRTFVVLGALLAVAIVGGAVVAFLVFGVQPSASPTGRAPAASVVADSMDSPAAPAAFRDRPPFRSCGQLEVERGGGVPADRIACLATTPGEGRELIVVTSTAEGAPVVRYYRTGPGITGVEIFEDATDDRVGGAWRRLDCRSGQIDQFGACA
;
A
#
# COMPACT_ATOMS: atom_id res chain seq x y z
N MET A 1 48.22 -9.82 -33.41
CA MET A 1 47.91 -8.74 -34.38
C MET A 1 47.58 -9.40 -35.70
N LEU A 2 46.31 -9.40 -36.13
CA LEU A 2 45.93 -9.69 -37.50
C LEU A 2 44.55 -9.07 -37.75
N ALA A 3 44.58 -7.91 -38.40
CA ALA A 3 43.42 -7.27 -39.00
C ALA A 3 43.12 -7.98 -40.32
N VAL A 4 41.88 -8.42 -40.52
CA VAL A 4 41.37 -8.81 -41.83
C VAL A 4 40.09 -8.03 -42.08
N ARG A 5 40.25 -6.93 -42.82
CA ARG A 5 39.19 -6.23 -43.56
C ARG A 5 39.47 -6.49 -45.04
N ARG A 6 38.46 -6.93 -45.80
CA ARG A 6 38.05 -6.46 -47.14
C ARG A 6 37.30 -7.58 -47.89
N THR A 7 36.00 -7.43 -48.19
CA THR A 7 35.35 -6.67 -49.28
C THR A 7 35.15 -7.54 -50.54
N PHE A 8 33.90 -7.81 -50.93
CA PHE A 8 33.39 -8.04 -52.31
C PHE A 8 31.86 -7.80 -52.22
N VAL A 9 31.27 -6.68 -52.69
CA VAL A 9 30.87 -6.32 -54.09
C VAL A 9 30.04 -7.47 -54.70
N VAL A 10 28.77 -7.34 -55.12
CA VAL A 10 28.23 -6.69 -56.32
C VAL A 10 26.68 -6.75 -56.18
N LEU A 11 25.97 -5.61 -56.16
CA LEU A 11 25.13 -5.07 -57.25
C LEU A 11 24.16 -6.08 -57.91
N GLY A 12 22.86 -5.90 -57.68
CA GLY A 12 21.80 -6.57 -58.44
C GLY A 12 20.52 -5.75 -58.32
N ALA A 13 20.33 -4.82 -59.24
CA ALA A 13 19.16 -3.98 -59.33
C ALA A 13 18.13 -4.56 -60.32
N LEU A 14 16.85 -4.30 -60.00
CA LEU A 14 15.71 -4.04 -60.88
C LEU A 14 14.55 -5.06 -60.89
N LEU A 15 13.44 -4.52 -60.38
CA LEU A 15 12.03 -4.59 -60.80
C LEU A 15 11.30 -5.95 -60.79
N ALA A 16 10.21 -6.01 -60.03
CA ALA A 16 8.88 -5.81 -60.63
C ALA A 16 7.72 -5.91 -59.60
N VAL A 17 6.92 -4.84 -59.57
CA VAL A 17 5.45 -4.84 -59.56
C VAL A 17 4.71 -5.23 -58.27
N ALA A 18 3.97 -4.24 -57.77
CA ALA A 18 3.05 -4.28 -56.65
C ALA A 18 1.80 -5.12 -56.93
N ILE A 19 1.33 -5.88 -55.93
CA ILE A 19 -0.07 -6.26 -55.81
C ILE A 19 -0.57 -5.98 -54.39
N VAL A 20 -1.52 -5.06 -54.37
CA VAL A 20 -2.46 -4.64 -53.34
C VAL A 20 -3.07 -5.81 -52.55
N GLY A 21 -3.21 -5.60 -51.23
CA GLY A 21 -4.38 -6.10 -50.49
C GLY A 21 -4.08 -7.17 -49.45
N GLY A 22 -4.39 -6.86 -48.18
CA GLY A 22 -4.54 -7.87 -47.14
C GLY A 22 -3.76 -7.54 -45.88
N ALA A 23 -4.30 -6.65 -45.06
CA ALA A 23 -3.88 -6.47 -43.68
C ALA A 23 -4.09 -7.79 -42.92
N VAL A 24 -3.01 -8.55 -42.69
CA VAL A 24 -3.00 -9.63 -41.70
C VAL A 24 -2.47 -9.04 -40.41
N VAL A 25 -3.39 -8.51 -39.61
CA VAL A 25 -3.14 -8.13 -38.22
C VAL A 25 -2.96 -9.44 -37.43
N ALA A 26 -1.72 -9.91 -37.32
CA ALA A 26 -1.37 -10.97 -36.40
C ALA A 26 -1.44 -10.38 -34.98
N PHE A 27 -2.54 -10.66 -34.29
CA PHE A 27 -2.78 -10.38 -32.89
C PHE A 27 -1.61 -10.91 -32.04
N LEU A 28 -0.75 -10.01 -31.58
CA LEU A 28 0.09 -10.26 -30.41
C LEU A 28 -0.85 -10.47 -29.23
N VAL A 29 -0.94 -11.72 -28.75
CA VAL A 29 -1.57 -12.05 -27.48
C VAL A 29 -0.71 -11.45 -26.37
N PHE A 30 -0.85 -10.15 -26.15
CA PHE A 30 -0.47 -9.53 -24.88
C PHE A 30 -1.40 -10.14 -23.85
N GLY A 31 -0.88 -11.11 -23.09
CA GLY A 31 -1.51 -11.60 -21.88
C GLY A 31 -1.76 -10.41 -20.97
N VAL A 32 -2.99 -9.91 -20.97
CA VAL A 32 -3.48 -8.96 -19.97
C VAL A 32 -3.43 -9.72 -18.66
N GLN A 33 -2.38 -9.51 -17.88
CA GLN A 33 -2.32 -9.99 -16.52
C GLN A 33 -3.50 -9.34 -15.77
N PRO A 34 -4.31 -10.09 -15.02
CA PRO A 34 -5.25 -9.49 -14.11
C PRO A 34 -4.45 -8.66 -13.12
N SER A 35 -4.56 -7.34 -13.20
CA SER A 35 -4.03 -6.45 -12.18
C SER A 35 -4.72 -6.85 -10.88
N ALA A 36 -3.95 -7.43 -9.95
CA ALA A 36 -4.41 -7.58 -8.59
C ALA A 36 -4.82 -6.19 -8.12
N SER A 37 -6.12 -5.98 -7.89
CA SER A 37 -6.63 -4.74 -7.35
C SER A 37 -5.87 -4.46 -6.06
N PRO A 38 -5.37 -3.24 -5.83
CA PRO A 38 -4.83 -2.89 -4.52
C PRO A 38 -5.92 -3.19 -3.48
N THR A 39 -5.61 -4.01 -2.48
CA THR A 39 -6.54 -4.52 -1.46
C THR A 39 -7.07 -3.44 -0.50
N GLY A 40 -6.98 -2.16 -0.88
CA GLY A 40 -7.44 -1.04 -0.07
C GLY A 40 -8.06 0.08 -0.91
N ARG A 41 -9.22 0.57 -0.46
CA ARG A 41 -9.86 1.81 -0.95
C ARG A 41 -9.51 2.96 0.01
N ALA A 42 -9.69 4.20 -0.40
CA ALA A 42 -9.73 5.30 0.57
C ALA A 42 -10.93 5.11 1.53
N PRO A 43 -10.78 5.28 2.87
CA PRO A 43 -11.90 5.19 3.78
C PRO A 43 -12.89 6.32 3.57
N ALA A 44 -14.10 6.14 4.09
CA ALA A 44 -14.99 7.25 4.34
C ALA A 44 -14.29 8.30 5.23
N ALA A 45 -14.13 9.53 4.72
CA ALA A 45 -13.37 10.59 5.38
C ALA A 45 -13.91 10.93 6.79
N SER A 46 -15.23 10.77 7.00
CA SER A 46 -15.86 11.02 8.30
C SER A 46 -15.39 10.07 9.39
N VAL A 47 -15.24 8.77 9.10
CA VAL A 47 -14.87 7.76 10.10
C VAL A 47 -13.52 8.07 10.75
N VAL A 48 -12.54 8.47 9.94
CA VAL A 48 -11.20 8.79 10.48
C VAL A 48 -11.19 10.15 11.17
N ALA A 49 -11.95 11.14 10.69
CA ALA A 49 -12.06 12.43 11.37
C ALA A 49 -12.73 12.27 12.75
N ASP A 50 -13.85 11.56 12.82
CA ASP A 50 -14.59 11.30 14.06
C ASP A 50 -13.74 10.54 15.08
N SER A 51 -12.96 9.55 14.62
CA SER A 51 -11.98 8.85 15.45
C SER A 51 -10.88 9.79 15.95
N MET A 52 -10.28 10.60 15.07
CA MET A 52 -9.19 11.49 15.42
C MET A 52 -9.58 12.55 16.46
N ASP A 53 -10.81 13.07 16.37
CA ASP A 53 -11.37 14.07 17.26
C ASP A 53 -12.08 13.47 18.49
N SER A 54 -12.06 12.14 18.65
CA SER A 54 -12.78 11.44 19.70
C SER A 54 -12.30 11.87 21.11
N PRO A 55 -13.18 12.40 21.97
CA PRO A 55 -12.82 12.74 23.34
C PRO A 55 -12.53 11.49 24.19
N ALA A 56 -13.00 10.32 23.75
CA ALA A 56 -12.73 9.03 24.38
C ALA A 56 -11.32 8.49 24.08
N ALA A 57 -10.60 9.06 23.10
CA ALA A 57 -9.25 8.65 22.79
C ALA A 57 -8.31 8.86 23.99
N PRO A 58 -7.33 7.97 24.24
CA PRO A 58 -6.44 8.11 25.38
C PRO A 58 -5.57 9.36 25.25
N ALA A 59 -5.14 9.94 26.38
CA ALA A 59 -4.26 11.11 26.38
C ALA A 59 -3.00 10.89 25.51
N ALA A 60 -2.39 9.70 25.60
CA ALA A 60 -1.25 9.33 24.76
C ALA A 60 -1.51 9.42 23.24
N PHE A 61 -2.76 9.27 22.79
CA PHE A 61 -3.14 9.48 21.39
C PHE A 61 -3.40 10.97 21.12
N ARG A 62 -4.15 11.66 21.97
CA ARG A 62 -4.50 13.08 21.75
C ARG A 62 -3.29 14.01 21.82
N ASP A 63 -2.36 13.71 22.71
CA ASP A 63 -1.15 14.51 22.96
C ASP A 63 0.02 14.09 22.07
N ARG A 64 -0.23 13.19 21.11
CA ARG A 64 0.83 12.59 20.29
C ARG A 64 1.37 13.59 19.27
N PRO A 65 2.69 13.59 19.00
CA PRO A 65 3.24 14.41 17.94
C PRO A 65 2.71 13.96 16.57
N PRO A 66 2.40 14.89 15.65
CA PRO A 66 2.06 14.52 14.29
C PRO A 66 3.28 13.90 13.59
N PHE A 67 3.06 12.84 12.83
CA PHE A 67 4.09 12.17 12.05
C PHE A 67 3.79 12.25 10.55
N ARG A 68 4.81 11.95 9.73
CA ARG A 68 4.62 11.91 8.28
C ARG A 68 3.68 10.76 7.93
N SER A 69 2.65 11.05 7.16
CA SER A 69 1.68 10.04 6.73
C SER A 69 2.28 9.02 5.75
N CYS A 70 1.97 7.75 5.98
CA CYS A 70 2.13 6.63 5.04
C CYS A 70 0.86 6.36 4.24
N GLY A 71 -0.14 7.23 4.38
CA GLY A 71 -1.45 7.13 3.79
C GLY A 71 -2.50 6.65 4.77
N GLN A 72 -3.70 6.55 4.22
CA GLN A 72 -4.89 6.09 4.89
C GLN A 72 -5.61 5.16 3.92
N LEU A 73 -6.02 3.99 4.39
CA LEU A 73 -6.73 3.01 3.59
C LEU A 73 -7.80 2.29 4.40
N GLU A 74 -8.83 1.84 3.71
CA GLU A 74 -9.83 0.92 4.19
C GLU A 74 -9.56 -0.43 3.55
N VAL A 75 -9.41 -1.46 4.40
CA VAL A 75 -9.26 -2.85 3.97
C VAL A 75 -10.50 -3.62 4.34
N GLU A 76 -10.93 -4.50 3.43
CA GLU A 76 -11.99 -5.46 3.74
C GLU A 76 -11.59 -6.33 4.94
N ARG A 77 -12.57 -6.88 5.65
CA ARG A 77 -12.30 -7.77 6.78
C ARG A 77 -11.52 -9.01 6.31
N GLY A 78 -10.38 -9.27 6.95
CA GLY A 78 -9.46 -10.33 6.51
C GLY A 78 -8.64 -9.96 5.27
N GLY A 79 -8.85 -8.77 4.71
CA GLY A 79 -8.01 -8.18 3.68
C GLY A 79 -6.67 -7.72 4.24
N GLY A 80 -5.67 -7.68 3.36
CA GLY A 80 -4.31 -7.32 3.73
C GLY A 80 -4.01 -5.83 3.54
N VAL A 81 -3.21 -5.27 4.46
CA VAL A 81 -2.55 -3.99 4.31
C VAL A 81 -1.48 -4.12 3.20
N PRO A 82 -1.50 -3.27 2.16
CA PRO A 82 -0.52 -3.32 1.08
C PRO A 82 0.93 -3.18 1.59
N ALA A 83 1.83 -3.96 1.01
CA ALA A 83 3.22 -4.04 1.46
C ALA A 83 3.97 -2.71 1.36
N ASP A 84 3.64 -1.85 0.39
CA ASP A 84 4.21 -0.50 0.24
C ASP A 84 3.81 0.42 1.40
N ARG A 85 2.61 0.25 1.95
CA ARG A 85 2.12 0.99 3.13
C ARG A 85 2.86 0.56 4.40
N ILE A 86 3.07 -0.75 4.56
CA ILE A 86 3.85 -1.30 5.67
C ILE A 86 5.31 -0.86 5.55
N ALA A 87 5.90 -0.96 4.34
CA ALA A 87 7.28 -0.54 4.10
C ALA A 87 7.50 0.96 4.38
N CYS A 88 6.48 1.81 4.19
CA CYS A 88 6.56 3.21 4.56
C CYS A 88 6.74 3.45 6.08
N LEU A 89 6.26 2.53 6.93
CA LEU A 89 6.47 2.59 8.38
C LEU A 89 7.92 2.29 8.78
N ALA A 90 8.75 1.74 7.89
CA ALA A 90 10.18 1.58 8.16
C ALA A 90 10.81 2.96 8.39
N THR A 91 11.29 3.19 9.60
CA THR A 91 11.79 4.52 9.99
C THR A 91 13.19 4.75 9.46
N THR A 92 13.43 5.99 9.05
CA THR A 92 14.79 6.56 9.07
C THR A 92 15.03 7.11 10.48
N PRO A 93 16.22 6.95 11.07
CA PRO A 93 16.50 7.50 12.40
C PRO A 93 16.10 8.97 12.51
N GLY A 94 15.31 9.30 13.54
CA GLY A 94 14.84 10.67 13.79
C GLY A 94 13.53 11.06 13.10
N GLU A 95 12.97 10.24 12.20
CA GLU A 95 11.70 10.52 11.55
C GLU A 95 10.57 9.62 12.06
N GLY A 96 9.41 10.22 12.34
CA GLY A 96 8.19 9.50 12.66
C GLY A 96 7.30 9.27 11.44
N ARG A 97 6.65 8.11 11.38
CA ARG A 97 5.72 7.68 10.32
C ARG A 97 4.40 7.23 10.94
N GLU A 98 3.29 7.50 10.27
CA GLU A 98 1.96 7.07 10.70
C GLU A 98 1.15 6.52 9.52
N LEU A 99 0.59 5.32 9.68
CA LEU A 99 -0.32 4.68 8.74
C LEU A 99 -1.69 4.51 9.40
N ILE A 100 -2.76 4.90 8.69
CA ILE A 100 -4.14 4.74 9.16
C ILE A 100 -4.81 3.63 8.37
N VAL A 101 -5.33 2.62 9.06
CA VAL A 101 -6.07 1.51 8.45
C VAL A 101 -7.46 1.45 9.06
N VAL A 102 -8.48 1.50 8.22
CA VAL A 102 -9.86 1.25 8.60
C VAL A 102 -10.22 -0.17 8.19
N THR A 103 -10.84 -0.91 9.09
CA THR A 103 -11.50 -2.18 8.78
C THR A 103 -12.88 -2.20 9.44
N SER A 104 -13.58 -3.33 9.40
CA SER A 104 -14.87 -3.48 10.07
C SER A 104 -15.00 -4.78 10.87
N THR A 105 -15.74 -4.72 11.98
CA THR A 105 -16.20 -5.90 12.72
C THR A 105 -17.12 -6.75 11.86
N ALA A 106 -17.48 -7.96 12.30
CA ALA A 106 -18.40 -8.84 11.56
C ALA A 106 -19.76 -8.18 11.29
N GLU A 107 -20.22 -7.37 12.24
CA GLU A 107 -21.47 -6.61 12.24
C GLU A 107 -21.39 -5.32 11.40
N GLY A 108 -20.18 -4.98 10.92
CA GLY A 108 -19.94 -3.82 10.05
C GLY A 108 -19.56 -2.53 10.78
N ALA A 109 -19.34 -2.56 12.10
CA ALA A 109 -18.85 -1.39 12.82
C ALA A 109 -17.40 -1.09 12.40
N PRO A 110 -17.05 0.18 12.11
CA PRO A 110 -15.70 0.53 11.72
C PRO A 110 -14.72 0.34 12.90
N VAL A 111 -13.49 -0.05 12.56
CA VAL A 111 -12.35 -0.08 13.48
C VAL A 111 -11.21 0.66 12.83
N VAL A 112 -10.74 1.74 13.47
CA VAL A 112 -9.65 2.57 12.97
C VAL A 112 -8.37 2.21 13.72
N ARG A 113 -7.30 1.87 13.01
CA ARG A 113 -5.98 1.62 13.57
C ARG A 113 -4.96 2.63 13.06
N TYR A 114 -4.21 3.20 13.99
CA TYR A 114 -3.10 4.10 13.75
C TYR A 114 -1.80 3.39 14.10
N TYR A 115 -1.04 3.01 13.08
CA TYR A 115 0.27 2.38 13.24
C TYR A 115 1.35 3.44 13.18
N ARG A 116 2.20 3.49 14.19
CA ARG A 116 3.16 4.57 14.39
C ARG A 116 4.54 4.03 14.68
N THR A 117 5.53 4.61 14.04
CA THR A 117 6.96 4.35 14.29
C THR A 117 7.67 5.69 14.36
N GLY A 118 8.72 5.81 15.17
CA GLY A 118 9.45 7.08 15.28
C GLY A 118 10.24 7.27 16.57
N PRO A 119 10.78 8.48 16.80
CA PRO A 119 11.52 8.81 18.01
C PRO A 119 10.70 8.52 19.28
N GLY A 120 11.30 7.81 20.23
CA GLY A 120 10.65 7.43 21.49
C GLY A 120 9.72 6.22 21.42
N ILE A 121 9.51 5.63 20.23
CA ILE A 121 8.71 4.40 20.06
C ILE A 121 9.65 3.22 19.84
N THR A 122 9.54 2.20 20.70
CA THR A 122 10.23 0.92 20.51
C THR A 122 9.35 -0.01 19.67
N GLY A 123 9.68 -0.13 18.39
CA GLY A 123 8.97 -0.95 17.42
C GLY A 123 7.79 -0.19 16.79
N VAL A 124 6.58 -0.79 16.79
CA VAL A 124 5.36 -0.14 16.29
C VAL A 124 4.40 0.12 17.44
N GLU A 125 4.01 1.38 17.65
CA GLU A 125 2.92 1.76 18.53
C GLU A 125 1.60 1.73 17.74
N ILE A 126 0.57 1.14 18.31
CA ILE A 126 -0.74 0.99 17.69
C ILE A 126 -1.78 1.63 18.59
N PHE A 127 -2.54 2.56 18.04
CA PHE A 127 -3.81 2.98 18.63
C PHE A 127 -4.96 2.39 17.82
N GLU A 128 -5.89 1.75 18.51
CA GLU A 128 -7.10 1.18 17.93
C GLU A 128 -8.30 1.91 18.50
N ASP A 129 -9.14 2.43 17.61
CA ASP A 129 -10.47 2.92 17.91
C ASP A 129 -11.49 1.92 17.39
N ALA A 130 -12.11 1.20 18.32
CA ALA A 130 -13.24 0.33 18.04
C ALA A 130 -14.52 0.86 18.69
N THR A 131 -14.61 2.14 19.07
CA THR A 131 -15.71 2.66 19.90
C THR A 131 -17.10 2.58 19.25
N ASP A 132 -17.17 2.46 17.92
CA ASP A 132 -18.42 2.20 17.20
C ASP A 132 -18.94 0.76 17.35
N ASP A 133 -18.12 -0.17 17.85
CA ASP A 133 -18.55 -1.53 18.19
C ASP A 133 -19.30 -1.54 19.53
N ARG A 134 -20.62 -1.75 19.47
CA ARG A 134 -21.50 -1.75 20.64
C ARG A 134 -21.33 -2.95 21.56
N VAL A 135 -20.65 -4.01 21.13
CA VAL A 135 -20.53 -5.27 21.90
C VAL A 135 -19.33 -5.25 22.86
N GLY A 136 -18.47 -4.24 22.76
CA GLY A 136 -17.30 -4.09 23.65
C GLY A 136 -16.20 -3.19 23.09
N GLY A 137 -16.54 -2.36 22.11
CA GLY A 137 -15.65 -1.42 21.47
C GLY A 137 -15.07 -0.40 22.43
N ALA A 138 -13.77 -0.18 22.32
CA ALA A 138 -13.06 0.80 23.12
C ALA A 138 -11.82 1.29 22.38
N TRP A 139 -11.27 2.40 22.85
CA TRP A 139 -9.92 2.75 22.51
C TRP A 139 -8.92 1.83 23.20
N ARG A 140 -7.88 1.44 22.46
CA ARG A 140 -6.78 0.63 22.98
C ARG A 140 -5.45 1.16 22.47
N ARG A 141 -4.43 1.03 23.30
CA ARG A 141 -3.04 1.19 22.91
C ARG A 141 -2.35 -0.18 23.00
N LEU A 142 -1.63 -0.54 21.96
CA LEU A 142 -0.83 -1.76 21.87
C LEU A 142 0.58 -1.38 21.41
N ASP A 143 1.58 -2.15 21.79
CA ASP A 143 2.96 -1.94 21.36
C ASP A 143 3.53 -3.25 20.77
N CYS A 144 3.88 -3.24 19.49
CA CYS A 144 4.57 -4.34 18.81
C CYS A 144 6.09 -4.18 18.93
N ARG A 145 6.68 -4.85 19.93
CA ARG A 145 8.13 -4.77 20.19
C ARG A 145 9.00 -5.45 19.13
N SER A 146 8.42 -6.33 18.31
CA SER A 146 9.12 -6.97 17.19
C SER A 146 9.55 -5.98 16.10
N GLY A 147 8.90 -4.81 16.06
CA GLY A 147 9.27 -3.71 15.19
C GLY A 147 8.57 -3.67 13.84
N GLN A 148 7.66 -4.61 13.58
CA GLN A 148 6.90 -4.69 12.34
C GLN A 148 5.49 -5.22 12.59
N ILE A 149 4.60 -4.91 11.64
CA ILE A 149 3.30 -5.53 11.51
C ILE A 149 3.30 -6.43 10.27
N ASP A 150 2.55 -7.52 10.32
CA ASP A 150 2.27 -8.33 9.14
C ASP A 150 1.23 -7.68 8.22
N GLN A 151 0.93 -8.36 7.12
CA GLN A 151 -0.08 -7.94 6.16
C GLN A 151 -1.49 -7.85 6.76
N PHE A 152 -1.79 -8.46 7.91
CA PHE A 152 -3.09 -8.35 8.57
C PHE A 152 -3.08 -7.29 9.69
N GLY A 153 -1.97 -6.57 9.85
CA GLY A 153 -1.80 -5.53 10.85
C GLY A 153 -1.56 -6.07 12.26
N ALA A 154 -1.21 -7.36 12.40
CA ALA A 154 -0.81 -7.99 13.66
C ALA A 154 0.71 -7.84 13.86
N CYS A 155 1.18 -7.89 15.11
CA CYS A 155 2.62 -7.87 15.39
C CYS A 155 3.29 -9.14 14.83
N ALA A 156 4.41 -8.97 14.10
CA ALA A 156 5.18 -10.07 13.51
C ALA A 156 6.67 -10.01 13.83
#